data_AF-A0A957N598-F1
#
_entry.id   AF-A0A957N598-F1
#
_cell.length_a   1.000
_cell.length_b   1.000
_cell.length_c   1.000
_cell.angle_alpha   90.00
_cell.angle_beta   90.00
_cell.angle_gamma   90.00
#
_symmetry.space_group_name_H-M   'P 1'
#
loop_
_entity.id
_entity.type
_entity.pdbx_description
1 polymer ?
#
loop_
_entity_poly.entity_id
_entity_poly.type
_entity_poly.pdbx_seq_one_letter_code
_entity_poly.pdbx_strand_id
1 'polypeptide(L)' 'MERFEANWDSLRRYEIPAWYKEGKFGIFIHWGPYCVPAFGNEWYPRNMYIEGSP' A
#
# COMPACT_ATOMS: atom_id res chain seq x y z
N MET A 1 9.72 -16.81 22.30
CA MET A 1 9.68 -15.54 21.57
C MET A 1 8.81 -14.60 22.38
N GLU A 2 9.32 -13.45 22.80
CA GLU A 2 8.53 -12.48 23.55
C GLU A 2 7.44 -11.91 22.63
N ARG A 3 6.23 -11.69 23.16
CA ARG A 3 5.10 -11.18 22.37
C ARG A 3 5.23 -9.67 22.21
N PHE A 4 4.84 -9.14 21.05
CA PHE A 4 4.74 -7.70 20.86
C PHE A 4 3.56 -7.11 21.64
N GLU A 5 3.80 -5.95 22.25
CA GLU A 5 2.79 -5.10 22.87
C GLU A 5 2.45 -3.89 22.00
N ALA A 6 1.28 -3.29 22.21
CA ALA A 6 0.82 -2.11 21.48
C ALA A 6 1.48 -0.80 22.00
N ASN A 7 2.80 -0.81 22.17
CA ASN A 7 3.61 0.35 22.55
C ASN A 7 4.91 0.42 21.75
N TRP A 8 5.48 1.62 21.65
CA TRP A 8 6.65 1.87 20.81
C TRP A 8 7.90 1.09 21.26
N ASP A 9 8.11 0.96 22.57
CA ASP A 9 9.28 0.26 23.10
C ASP A 9 9.30 -1.21 22.68
N SER A 10 8.15 -1.88 22.72
CA SER A 10 8.02 -3.24 22.21
C SER A 10 8.21 -3.31 20.69
N LEU A 11 7.60 -2.40 19.92
CA LEU A 11 7.60 -2.47 18.44
C LEU A 11 8.98 -2.16 17.83
N ARG A 12 9.81 -1.37 18.51
CA ARG A 12 11.20 -1.09 18.09
C ARG A 12 12.07 -2.34 18.00
N ARG A 13 11.67 -3.44 18.63
CA ARG A 13 12.38 -4.73 18.58
C ARG A 13 12.14 -5.52 17.28
N TYR A 14 11.25 -5.06 16.40
CA TYR A 14 11.00 -5.72 15.13
C TYR A 14 12.24 -5.67 14.22
N GLU A 15 12.64 -6.83 13.71
CA GLU A 15 13.63 -6.94 12.65
C GLU A 15 12.97 -7.41 11.36
N ILE A 16 13.31 -6.76 10.24
CA ILE A 16 12.85 -7.18 8.92
C ILE A 16 13.38 -8.62 8.66
N PRO A 17 12.52 -9.57 8.27
CA PRO A 17 12.91 -10.95 8.06
C PRO A 17 13.88 -11.09 6.87
N ALA A 18 14.79 -12.08 6.96
CA ALA A 18 15.85 -12.29 5.98
C ALA A 18 15.32 -12.42 4.54
N TRP A 19 14.26 -13.20 4.33
CA TRP A 19 13.66 -13.38 3.00
C TRP A 19 13.19 -12.06 2.36
N TYR A 20 12.69 -11.10 3.15
CA TYR A 20 12.26 -9.81 2.64
C TYR A 20 13.46 -8.89 2.37
N LYS A 21 14.50 -8.96 3.22
CA LYS A 21 15.77 -8.26 2.96
C LYS A 21 16.44 -8.79 1.69
N GLU A 22 16.41 -10.10 1.45
CA GLU A 22 17.03 -10.77 0.31
C GLU A 22 16.22 -10.62 -0.98
N GLY A 23 14.88 -10.57 -0.87
CA GLY A 23 13.99 -10.27 -1.98
C GLY A 23 14.18 -8.84 -2.48
N LYS A 24 15.05 -8.66 -3.47
CA LYS A 24 15.38 -7.32 -4.02
C LYS A 24 14.37 -6.78 -5.04
N PHE A 25 13.47 -7.63 -5.51
CA PHE A 25 12.50 -7.29 -6.55
C PHE A 25 11.11 -7.77 -6.16
N GLY A 26 10.12 -6.89 -6.31
CA GLY A 26 8.71 -7.18 -6.05
C GLY A 26 7.83 -6.43 -7.04
N ILE A 27 6.68 -7.02 -7.34
CA ILE A 27 5.65 -6.43 -8.19
C ILE A 27 4.45 -6.13 -7.29
N PHE A 28 3.99 -4.89 -7.34
CA PHE A 28 2.72 -4.49 -6.73
C PHE A 28 1.76 -4.02 -7.82
N ILE A 29 0.46 -4.27 -7.61
CA ILE A 29 -0.58 -4.00 -8.60
C ILE A 29 -1.65 -3.16 -7.93
N HIS A 30 -1.91 -1.97 -8.49
CA HIS A 30 -3.09 -1.17 -8.16
C HIS A 30 -4.27 -1.71 -8.97
N TRP A 31 -5.12 -2.50 -8.32
CA TRP A 31 -6.32 -3.06 -8.93
C TRP A 31 -7.53 -2.91 -8.00
N GLY A 32 -8.62 -2.38 -8.55
CA GLY A 32 -9.87 -2.17 -7.83
C GLY A 32 -10.96 -1.61 -8.74
N PRO A 33 -12.12 -1.23 -8.21
CA PRO A 33 -13.22 -0.66 -9.00
C PRO A 33 -12.83 0.58 -9.82
N TYR A 34 -11.85 1.36 -9.34
CA TYR A 34 -11.27 2.49 -10.08
C TYR A 34 -10.61 2.09 -11.41
N CYS A 35 -10.31 0.80 -11.64
CA CYS A 35 -9.81 0.31 -12.93
C CYS A 35 -10.91 0.08 -13.97
N VAL A 36 -12.18 -0.07 -13.56
CA VAL A 36 -13.30 -0.37 -14.47
C VAL A 36 -13.45 0.68 -15.59
N PRO A 37 -13.35 1.99 -15.29
CA PRO A 37 -13.44 3.03 -16.33
C PRO A 37 -12.21 3.10 -17.25
N ALA A 38 -11.10 2.48 -16.85
CA ALA A 38 -9.82 2.50 -17.56
C ALA A 38 -9.39 3.92 -18.01
N PHE A 39 -9.65 4.93 -17.19
CA PHE A 39 -9.45 6.33 -17.53
C PHE A 39 -8.73 7.09 -16.41
N GLY A 40 -7.80 7.97 -16.77
CA GLY A 40 -7.01 8.73 -15.81
C GLY A 40 -6.10 7.83 -14.97
N ASN A 41 -6.45 7.66 -13.70
CA ASN A 41 -5.68 6.92 -12.70
C ASN A 41 -6.59 6.35 -11.59
N GLU A 42 -6.01 5.79 -10.53
CA GLU A 42 -6.75 5.20 -9.41
C GLU A 42 -7.63 6.19 -8.63
N TRP A 43 -7.42 7.50 -8.83
CA TRP A 43 -8.25 8.56 -8.28
C TRP A 43 -9.48 8.87 -9.14
N TYR A 44 -9.74 8.10 -10.21
CA TYR A 44 -10.95 8.24 -11.02
C TYR A 44 -12.23 8.45 -10.17
N PRO A 45 -12.51 7.65 -9.13
CA PRO A 45 -13.73 7.82 -8.34
C PRO A 45 -13.82 9.14 -7.58
N ARG A 46 -12.68 9.81 -7.35
CA ARG A 46 -12.65 11.16 -6.77
C ARG A 46 -12.80 12.21 -7.86
N ASN A 47 -12.02 12.09 -8.92
CA ASN A 47 -11.90 13.12 -9.94
C ASN A 47 -13.18 13.25 -10.77
N MET A 48 -13.91 12.17 -11.01
CA MET A 48 -15.18 12.20 -11.75
C MET A 48 -16.27 13.12 -11.14
N TYR A 49 -16.08 13.60 -9.91
CA TYR A 49 -16.97 14.52 -9.22
C TYR A 49 -16.41 15.94 -9.09
N ILE A 50 -15.23 16.23 -9.65
CA ILE A 50 -14.60 17.55 -9.59
C ILE A 50 -14.82 18.24 -10.93
N GLU A 51 -15.58 19.32 -10.91
CA GLU A 51 -15.84 20.12 -12.10
C GLU A 51 -14.53 20.62 -12.73
N GLY A 52 -14.40 20.45 -14.05
CA GLY A 52 -13.20 20.82 -14.81
C GLY A 52 -12.04 19.83 -14.70
N SER A 53 -12.18 18.71 -13.99
CA SER A 53 -11.22 17.61 -14.12
C SER A 53 -11.32 16.97 -15.52
N PRO A 54 -10.20 16.44 -16.06
CA PRO A 54 -10.21 15.66 -17.29
C PRO A 54 -11.20 14.49 -17.26
#